data_AF-X0ZR24-F1
#
_entry.id   AF-X0ZR24-F1
#
_cell.length_a   1.000
_cell.length_b   1.000
_cell.length_c   1.000
_cell.angle_alpha   90.00
_cell.angle_beta   90.00
_cell.angle_gamma   90.00
#
_symmetry.space_group_name_H-M   'P 1'
#
loop_
_entity.id
_entity.type
_entity.pdbx_description
1 polymer ?
#
loop_
_entity_poly.entity_id
_entity_poly.type
_entity_poly.pdbx_seq_one_letter_code
_entity_poly.pdbx_strand_id
1 'polypeptide(L)' 'CIYTGRTNEIPAAAVVLVTSREPRDDLYLSLRDEIDIERIGDCLAPGTIATAVYSGHRYAREMDAEDSDGLPFLRER' A
#
# COMPACT_ATOMS: atom_id res chain seq x y z
N CYS A 1 -19.82 -0.11 24.72
CA CYS A 1 -20.22 -1.52 24.61
C CYS A 1 -20.57 -1.81 23.15
N ILE A 2 -19.78 -2.66 22.48
CA ILE A 2 -19.91 -2.97 21.05
C ILE A 2 -21.28 -3.57 20.69
N TYR A 3 -21.94 -4.22 21.67
CA TYR A 3 -23.24 -4.86 21.50
C TYR A 3 -24.44 -3.97 21.84
N THR A 4 -24.26 -2.89 22.63
CA THR A 4 -25.38 -2.06 23.10
C THR A 4 -25.29 -0.60 22.68
N GLY A 5 -24.23 -0.19 21.98
CA GLY A 5 -24.01 1.19 21.56
C GLY A 5 -23.70 2.17 22.70
N ARG A 6 -23.77 1.75 23.98
CA ARG A 6 -23.47 2.61 25.14
C ARG A 6 -22.01 3.04 25.14
N THR A 7 -21.77 4.34 25.27
CA THR A 7 -20.43 4.94 25.40
C THR A 7 -20.04 5.05 26.88
N ASN A 8 -18.75 4.90 27.16
CA ASN A 8 -18.17 5.12 28.48
C ASN A 8 -16.93 6.00 28.33
N GLU A 9 -16.71 6.89 29.28
CA GLU A 9 -15.48 7.66 29.38
C GLU A 9 -14.47 6.93 30.27
N ILE A 10 -13.20 6.92 29.87
CA ILE A 10 -12.11 6.29 30.61
C ILE A 10 -11.03 7.35 30.83
N PRO A 11 -10.71 7.73 32.08
CA PRO A 11 -9.65 8.70 32.34
C PRO A 11 -8.29 8.11 31.92
N ALA A 12 -7.51 8.89 31.17
CA ALA A 12 -6.16 8.52 30.75
C ALA A 12 -5.23 9.73 30.85
N ALA A 13 -3.98 9.51 31.28
CA ALA A 13 -2.95 10.56 31.29
C ALA A 13 -2.46 10.91 29.88
N ALA A 14 -2.49 9.94 28.96
CA ALA A 14 -2.16 10.10 27.55
C ALA A 14 -2.82 9.00 26.70
N VAL A 15 -2.93 9.24 25.39
CA VAL A 15 -3.44 8.28 24.41
C VAL A 15 -2.42 8.16 23.28
N VAL A 16 -2.03 6.92 22.95
CA VAL A 16 -1.18 6.62 21.78
C VAL A 16 -2.07 6.03 20.70
N LEU A 17 -2.25 6.78 19.61
CA LEU A 17 -3.07 6.35 18.48
C LEU A 17 -2.25 5.43 17.57
N VAL A 18 -2.64 4.16 17.52
CA VAL A 18 -2.09 3.16 16.58
C VAL A 18 -3.19 2.78 15.61
N THR A 19 -3.49 3.70 14.70
CA THR A 19 -4.55 3.58 13.69
C THR A 19 -3.98 2.95 12.41
N SER A 20 -4.47 3.38 11.24
CA SER A 20 -3.89 3.06 9.94
C SER A 20 -2.70 3.97 9.59
N ARG A 21 -1.98 3.59 8.53
CA ARG A 21 -0.96 4.41 7.85
C ARG A 21 -1.55 5.02 6.59
N GLU A 22 -1.09 6.21 6.23
CA GLU A 22 -1.35 6.85 4.94
C GLU A 22 -0.13 6.67 4.02
N PRO A 23 -0.32 6.49 2.69
CA PRO A 23 0.78 6.51 1.74
C PRO A 23 1.54 7.85 1.79
N ARG A 24 2.86 7.81 1.57
CA ARG A 24 3.68 9.01 1.36
C ARG A 24 4.11 9.08 -0.10
N ASP A 25 3.30 9.74 -0.93
CA ASP A 25 3.46 9.78 -2.39
C ASP A 25 3.62 11.20 -2.97
N ASP A 26 3.88 12.20 -2.12
CA ASP A 26 4.00 13.61 -2.52
C ASP A 26 4.98 13.82 -3.70
N LEU A 27 6.15 13.16 -3.64
CA LEU A 27 7.16 13.24 -4.68
C LEU A 27 6.67 12.66 -6.01
N TYR A 28 6.00 11.52 -5.97
CA TYR A 28 5.40 10.91 -7.16
C TYR A 28 4.34 11.83 -7.76
N LEU A 29 3.43 12.36 -6.93
CA LEU A 29 2.38 13.26 -7.40
C LEU A 29 2.95 14.52 -8.06
N SER A 30 4.09 15.02 -7.58
CA SER A 30 4.77 16.17 -8.19
C SER A 30 5.47 15.89 -9.52
N LEU A 31 5.81 14.63 -9.82
CA LEU A 31 6.66 14.28 -10.96
C LEU A 31 5.98 13.41 -12.02
N ARG A 32 4.85 12.76 -11.70
CA ARG A 32 4.19 11.76 -12.57
C ARG A 32 3.77 12.29 -13.96
N ASP A 33 3.60 13.61 -14.08
CA ASP A 33 3.20 14.26 -15.33
C ASP A 33 4.43 14.83 -16.10
N GLU A 34 5.62 14.81 -15.49
CA GLU A 34 6.88 15.30 -16.06
C GLU A 34 7.77 14.17 -16.58
N ILE A 35 7.75 13.02 -15.90
CA ILE A 35 8.55 11.84 -16.22
C ILE A 35 7.73 10.57 -16.02
N ASP A 36 8.08 9.54 -16.78
CA ASP A 36 7.48 8.21 -16.61
C ASP A 36 8.08 7.52 -15.39
N ILE A 37 7.26 7.39 -14.33
CA ILE A 37 7.66 6.83 -13.04
C ILE A 37 6.52 6.00 -12.45
N GLU A 38 6.88 4.92 -11.77
CA GLU A 38 5.95 4.03 -11.08
C GLU A 38 6.24 4.01 -9.57
N ARG A 39 5.22 3.73 -8.75
CA ARG A 39 5.38 3.60 -7.30
C ARG A 39 5.39 2.14 -6.89
N ILE A 40 6.16 1.81 -5.86
CA ILE A 40 6.19 0.48 -5.25
C ILE A 40 6.09 0.56 -3.74
N GLY A 41 5.61 -0.51 -3.12
CA GLY A 41 5.52 -0.65 -1.68
C GLY A 41 4.55 0.31 -1.01
N ASP A 42 4.90 0.76 0.19
CA ASP A 42 3.98 1.50 1.06
C ASP A 42 3.61 2.90 0.54
N CYS A 43 4.39 3.50 -0.38
CA CYS A 43 4.01 4.76 -1.02
C CYS A 43 2.94 4.57 -2.11
N LEU A 44 2.75 3.34 -2.60
CA LEU A 44 1.60 2.98 -3.44
C LEU A 44 0.41 2.60 -2.57
N ALA A 45 0.61 1.68 -1.62
CA ALA A 45 -0.41 1.26 -0.67
C ALA A 45 0.25 0.64 0.59
N PRO A 46 0.05 1.21 1.78
CA PRO A 46 0.58 0.66 3.03
C PRO A 46 0.14 -0.79 3.25
N GLY A 47 1.11 -1.70 3.35
CA GLY A 47 0.84 -3.13 3.46
C GLY A 47 1.78 -3.84 4.42
N THR A 48 1.92 -5.15 4.22
CA THR A 48 2.93 -5.93 4.94
C THR A 48 4.30 -5.72 4.30
N ILE A 49 5.37 -6.05 5.05
CA ILE A 49 6.73 -6.06 4.51
C ILE A 49 6.82 -6.98 3.29
N ALA A 50 6.16 -8.14 3.32
CA ALA A 50 6.14 -9.08 2.19
C ALA A 50 5.53 -8.45 0.92
N THR A 51 4.47 -7.64 1.08
CA THR A 51 3.85 -6.90 -0.03
C THR A 51 4.81 -5.87 -0.62
N ALA A 52 5.53 -5.12 0.24
CA ALA A 52 6.52 -4.15 -0.22
C ALA A 52 7.68 -4.82 -0.98
N VAL A 53 8.23 -5.92 -0.45
CA VAL A 53 9.28 -6.69 -1.12
C VAL A 53 8.78 -7.26 -2.44
N TYR A 54 7.58 -7.86 -2.45
CA TYR A 54 6.98 -8.40 -3.67
C TYR A 54 6.78 -7.32 -4.74
N SER A 55 6.29 -6.13 -4.37
CA SER A 55 6.06 -5.03 -5.32
C SER A 55 7.34 -4.57 -6.00
N GLY A 56 8.45 -4.42 -5.26
CA GLY A 56 9.74 -4.04 -5.86
C GLY A 56 10.32 -5.16 -6.73
N HIS A 57 10.21 -6.41 -6.29
CA HIS A 57 10.66 -7.56 -7.08
C HIS A 57 9.84 -7.71 -8.38
N ARG A 58 8.52 -7.49 -8.31
CA ARG A 58 7.65 -7.51 -9.48
C ARG A 58 8.00 -6.40 -10.46
N TYR A 59 8.11 -5.16 -10.00
CA TYR A 59 8.50 -4.02 -10.83
C TYR A 59 9.83 -4.29 -11.57
N ALA A 60 10.85 -4.78 -10.86
CA ALA A 60 12.14 -5.10 -11.47
C ALA A 60 12.08 -6.20 -12.53
N ARG A 61 11.15 -7.16 -12.41
CA ARG A 61 10.97 -8.24 -13.40
C ARG A 61 10.17 -7.80 -14.63
N GLU A 62 9.25 -6.86 -14.44
CA GLU A 62 8.31 -6.42 -15.47
C GLU A 62 8.79 -5.18 -16.23
N MET A 63 9.85 -4.49 -15.78
CA MET A 63 10.33 -3.23 -16.34
C MET A 63 10.58 -3.24 -17.87
N ASP A 64 11.14 -4.32 -18.41
CA ASP A 64 11.42 -4.50 -19.84
C ASP A 64 10.53 -5.58 -20.48
N ALA A 65 9.48 -6.03 -19.78
CA ALA A 65 8.59 -7.06 -20.28
C ALA A 65 7.59 -6.45 -21.29
N GLU A 66 7.24 -7.23 -22.33
CA GLU A 66 6.13 -6.86 -23.21
C GLU A 66 4.81 -6.96 -22.45
N ASP A 67 3.92 -6.00 -22.71
CA ASP A 67 2.56 -6.04 -22.17
C ASP A 67 1.83 -7.31 -22.66
N SER A 68 1.25 -8.03 -21.71
CA SER A 68 0.47 -9.24 -21.97
C SER A 68 -1.00 -8.96 -21.67
N ASP A 69 -1.88 -9.23 -22.63
CA ASP A 69 -3.34 -9.22 -22.43
C ASP A 69 -3.84 -10.34 -21.50
N GLY A 70 -2.95 -11.25 -21.08
CA GLY A 70 -3.25 -12.39 -20.21
C GLY A 70 -2.97 -12.16 -18.72
N LEU A 71 -3.31 -13.15 -17.90
CA LEU A 71 -2.93 -13.14 -16.49
C LEU A 71 -1.39 -13.22 -16.37
N PRO A 72 -0.76 -12.44 -15.46
CA PRO A 72 0.69 -12.44 -15.28
C PRO A 72 1.22 -13.69 -14.55
N PHE A 73 0.40 -14.72 -14.38
CA PHE A 73 0.75 -15.98 -13.74
C PHE A 73 -0.09 -17.13 -14.31
N LEU A 74 0.52 -18.32 -14.32
CA LEU A 74 -0.18 -19.55 -14.68
C LEU A 74 -1.14 -19.96 -13.57
N ARG A 75 -2.30 -20.50 -13.95
CA ARG A 75 -3.31 -21.03 -13.03
C ARG A 75 -3.37 -22.55 -13.16
N GLU A 76 -3.45 -23.23 -12.03
CA GLU A 76 -3.72 -24.66 -12.00
C GLU A 76 -5.17 -24.93 -12.40
N ARG A 77 -5.41 -26.10 -13.02
CA ARG A 77 -6.71 -26.56 -13.51
C ARG A 77 -7.38 -27.50 -12.53
#